data_AF-A0A3A6MUW1-F1
#
_entry.id   AF-A0A3A6MUW1-F1
#
_cell.length_a   1.000
_cell.length_b   1.000
_cell.length_c   1.000
_cell.angle_alpha   90.00
_cell.angle_beta   90.00
_cell.angle_gamma   90.00
#
_symmetry.space_group_name_H-M   'P 1'
#
loop_
_entity.id
_entity.type
_entity.pdbx_description
1 polymer ?
#
loop_
_entity_poly.entity_id
_entity_poly.type
_entity_poly.pdbx_seq_one_letter_code
_entity_poly.pdbx_strand_id
1 'polypeptide(L)'
;MINIIFALYGAHLIGDVLLYVPWLSNQKRAESYTRKILGTTLHCFIHAVLVVLLFSIFNLDRGYLAAVIIFCLHFTIDWSRVLLERRLIKPDDFLILERKKVVGWLLRKESGETAHFMNKYFKRWFVVNALDQTLHLIAILICAWLIQS
;
A
#
# COMPACT_ATOMS: atom_id res chain seq x y z
N MET A 1 -3.13 -15.86 -17.64
CA MET A 1 -2.19 -15.49 -16.57
C MET A 1 -1.56 -14.12 -16.75
N ILE A 2 -0.69 -13.92 -17.76
CA ILE A 2 0.16 -12.72 -17.86
C ILE A 2 -0.66 -11.42 -17.93
N ASN A 3 -1.71 -11.37 -18.75
CA ASN A 3 -2.58 -10.20 -18.85
C ASN A 3 -3.30 -9.88 -17.53
N ILE A 4 -3.71 -10.91 -16.77
CA ILE A 4 -4.32 -10.73 -15.44
C ILE A 4 -3.30 -10.11 -14.47
N ILE A 5 -2.07 -10.62 -14.46
CA ILE A 5 -0.99 -10.06 -13.64
C ILE A 5 -0.73 -8.60 -14.01
N PHE A 6 -0.64 -8.27 -15.31
CA PHE A 6 -0.45 -6.89 -15.74
C PHE A 6 -1.60 -5.97 -15.36
N ALA A 7 -2.85 -6.42 -15.49
CA ALA A 7 -4.02 -5.64 -15.08
C ALA A 7 -4.03 -5.40 -13.57
N LEU A 8 -3.78 -6.44 -12.75
CA LEU A 8 -3.74 -6.33 -11.29
C LEU A 8 -2.57 -5.46 -10.81
N TYR A 9 -1.38 -5.67 -11.36
CA TYR A 9 -0.19 -4.88 -11.03
C TYR A 9 -0.34 -3.42 -11.47
N GLY A 10 -0.91 -3.19 -12.65
CA GLY A 10 -1.25 -1.86 -13.14
C GLY A 10 -2.26 -1.15 -12.22
N ALA A 11 -3.31 -1.84 -11.78
CA ALA A 11 -4.31 -1.27 -10.86
C ALA A 11 -3.67 -0.89 -9.52
N HIS A 12 -2.77 -1.73 -9.01
CA HIS A 12 -2.03 -1.45 -7.79
C HIS A 12 -1.12 -0.23 -7.95
N LEU A 13 -0.26 -0.19 -8.98
CA LEU A 13 0.65 0.94 -9.21
C LEU A 13 -0.10 2.26 -9.45
N ILE A 14 -1.12 2.25 -10.31
CA ILE A 14 -1.91 3.43 -10.61
C ILE A 14 -2.63 3.91 -9.36
N GLY A 15 -3.23 2.99 -8.60
CA GLY A 15 -3.90 3.33 -7.34
C GLY A 15 -2.94 3.96 -6.34
N ASP A 16 -1.75 3.40 -6.15
CA ASP A 16 -0.75 3.94 -5.23
C ASP A 16 -0.24 5.31 -5.67
N VAL A 17 -0.07 5.55 -6.97
CA VAL A 17 0.34 6.85 -7.51
C VAL A 17 -0.76 7.90 -7.33
N LEU A 18 -2.01 7.57 -7.70
CA LEU A 18 -3.14 8.49 -7.59
C LEU A 18 -3.48 8.81 -6.13
N LEU A 19 -3.25 7.85 -5.23
CA LEU A 19 -3.58 7.95 -3.81
C LEU A 19 -2.41 8.33 -2.92
N TYR A 20 -1.25 8.67 -3.50
CA TYR A 20 -0.11 9.21 -2.77
C TYR A 20 -0.38 10.66 -2.32
N VAL A 21 -1.47 10.85 -1.57
CA VAL A 21 -1.91 12.11 -1.00
C VAL A 21 -1.62 12.05 0.51
N PRO A 22 -0.91 13.05 1.08
CA PRO A 22 -0.62 13.10 2.51
C PRO A 22 -1.87 12.95 3.38
N TRP A 23 -3.01 13.48 2.92
CA TRP A 23 -4.29 13.35 3.58
C TRP A 23 -4.69 11.89 3.84
N LEU A 24 -4.62 11.00 2.85
CA LEU A 24 -5.02 9.60 3.01
C LEU A 24 -4.05 8.84 3.92
N SER A 25 -2.75 9.14 3.78
CA SER A 25 -1.70 8.59 4.65
C SER A 25 -1.88 8.99 6.12
N ASN A 26 -2.37 10.22 6.36
CA ASN A 26 -2.74 10.71 7.70
C ASN A 26 -3.98 9.99 8.23
N GLN A 27 -5.02 9.78 7.41
CA GLN A 27 -6.24 9.07 7.84
C GLN A 27 -5.93 7.62 8.27
N LYS A 28 -5.10 6.89 7.51
CA LYS A 28 -4.66 5.51 7.85
C LYS A 28 -3.92 5.43 9.19
N ARG A 29 -3.39 6.54 9.71
CA ARG A 29 -2.58 6.56 10.94
C ARG A 29 -3.20 7.34 12.08
N ALA A 30 -4.39 7.92 11.87
CA ALA A 30 -5.14 8.64 12.87
C ALA A 30 -5.36 7.80 14.14
N GLU A 31 -5.39 8.45 15.31
CA GLU A 31 -5.67 7.80 16.59
C GLU A 31 -7.08 7.20 16.61
N SER A 32 -8.04 7.89 15.99
CA SER A 32 -9.41 7.39 15.82
C SER A 32 -9.45 6.13 14.96
N TYR A 33 -9.96 5.05 15.57
CA TYR A 33 -10.19 3.76 14.92
C TYR A 33 -11.09 3.90 13.68
N THR A 34 -12.16 4.69 13.78
CA THR A 34 -13.10 4.93 12.68
C THR A 34 -12.42 5.59 11.49
N ARG A 35 -11.61 6.64 11.72
CA ARG A 35 -10.88 7.33 10.65
C ARG A 35 -9.89 6.40 9.96
N LYS A 36 -9.22 5.53 10.72
CA LYS A 36 -8.29 4.54 10.20
C LYS A 36 -8.97 3.52 9.29
N ILE A 37 -10.09 2.95 9.75
CA ILE A 37 -10.88 2.01 8.93
C ILE A 37 -11.34 2.72 7.66
N LEU A 38 -11.96 3.89 7.77
CA LEU A 38 -12.48 4.61 6.61
C LEU A 38 -11.37 4.96 5.61
N GLY A 39 -10.21 5.43 6.08
CA GLY A 39 -9.06 5.73 5.21
C GLY A 39 -8.52 4.48 4.51
N THR A 40 -8.45 3.35 5.22
CA THR A 40 -7.98 2.08 4.65
C THR A 40 -8.99 1.51 3.67
N THR A 41 -10.28 1.51 4.02
CA THR A 41 -11.38 1.06 3.16
C THR A 41 -11.44 1.89 1.89
N LEU A 42 -11.36 3.22 1.97
CA LEU A 42 -11.39 4.10 0.80
C LEU A 42 -10.20 3.82 -0.14
N HIS A 43 -9.01 3.65 0.43
CA HIS A 43 -7.82 3.32 -0.34
C HIS A 43 -8.00 1.99 -1.10
N CYS A 44 -8.38 0.92 -0.39
CA CYS A 44 -8.61 -0.40 -0.98
C CYS A 44 -9.74 -0.39 -2.01
N PHE A 45 -10.80 0.39 -1.77
CA PHE A 45 -11.93 0.52 -2.67
C PHE A 45 -11.50 1.11 -4.02
N ILE A 46 -10.63 2.11 -4.02
CA ILE A 46 -10.12 2.71 -5.25
C ILE A 46 -9.28 1.70 -6.04
N HIS A 47 -8.45 0.88 -5.38
CA HIS A 47 -7.76 -0.22 -6.05
C HIS A 47 -8.75 -1.24 -6.66
N ALA A 48 -9.80 -1.61 -5.93
CA ALA A 48 -10.82 -2.52 -6.43
C ALA A 48 -11.54 -1.97 -7.68
N VAL A 49 -11.87 -0.67 -7.69
CA VAL A 49 -12.44 0.01 -8.87
C VAL A 49 -11.45 -0.03 -10.06
N LEU A 50 -10.17 0.27 -9.82
CA LEU A 50 -9.14 0.21 -10.85
C LEU A 50 -8.94 -1.21 -11.41
N VAL A 51 -9.10 -2.25 -10.58
CA VAL A 51 -9.08 -3.66 -11.03
C VAL A 51 -10.20 -3.91 -12.02
N VAL A 52 -11.45 -3.52 -11.71
CA VAL A 52 -12.58 -3.70 -12.63
C VAL A 52 -12.32 -2.96 -13.95
N LEU A 53 -11.88 -1.70 -13.89
CA LEU A 53 -11.62 -0.88 -15.07
C LEU A 53 -10.53 -1.47 -15.97
N LEU A 54 -9.39 -1.89 -15.39
CA LEU A 54 -8.31 -2.49 -16.17
C LEU A 54 -8.69 -3.86 -16.71
N PHE A 55 -9.47 -4.67 -15.97
CA PHE A 55 -9.99 -5.93 -16.52
C PHE A 55 -10.87 -5.67 -17.74
N SER A 56 -11.75 -4.66 -17.69
CA SER A 56 -12.56 -4.26 -18.85
C SER A 56 -11.70 -3.80 -20.03
N ILE A 57 -10.66 -3.00 -19.80
CA ILE A 57 -9.74 -2.52 -20.86
C ILE A 57 -9.00 -3.69 -21.53
N PHE A 58 -8.59 -4.69 -20.75
CA PHE A 58 -7.87 -5.87 -21.25
C PHE A 58 -8.80 -6.99 -21.76
N ASN A 59 -10.12 -6.77 -21.79
CA ASN A 59 -11.14 -7.78 -22.12
C ASN A 59 -10.99 -9.08 -21.30
N LEU A 60 -10.77 -8.93 -19.98
CA LEU A 60 -10.61 -10.04 -19.04
C LEU A 60 -11.92 -10.30 -18.28
N ASP A 61 -12.30 -11.58 -18.19
CA ASP A 61 -13.46 -12.00 -17.41
C ASP A 61 -13.20 -11.90 -15.90
N ARG A 62 -14.29 -11.99 -15.11
CA ARG A 62 -14.27 -12.07 -13.64
C ARG A 62 -13.64 -10.85 -12.91
N GLY A 63 -13.61 -9.68 -13.55
CA GLY A 63 -13.07 -8.45 -12.95
C GLY A 63 -13.70 -8.07 -11.60
N TYR A 64 -15.01 -8.28 -11.42
CA TYR A 64 -15.69 -8.04 -10.14
C TYR A 64 -15.23 -8.99 -9.03
N LEU A 65 -15.03 -10.27 -9.33
CA LEU A 65 -14.50 -11.24 -8.37
C LEU A 65 -13.06 -10.88 -7.98
N ALA A 66 -12.24 -10.52 -8.98
CA ALA A 66 -10.86 -10.07 -8.74
C ALA A 66 -10.83 -8.82 -7.84
N ALA A 67 -11.75 -7.88 -8.06
CA ALA A 67 -11.87 -6.67 -7.26
C ALA A 67 -12.22 -6.97 -5.79
N VAL A 68 -13.15 -7.90 -5.52
CA VAL A 68 -13.50 -8.32 -4.16
C VAL A 68 -12.31 -9.00 -3.47
N ILE A 69 -11.63 -9.93 -4.15
CA ILE A 69 -10.45 -10.63 -3.61
C ILE A 69 -9.34 -9.63 -3.26
N ILE A 70 -9.01 -8.73 -4.21
CA ILE A 70 -7.98 -7.70 -4.00
C ILE A 70 -8.37 -6.76 -2.87
N PHE A 71 -9.63 -6.31 -2.82
CA PHE A 71 -10.11 -5.46 -1.72
C PHE A 71 -9.84 -6.10 -0.35
N CYS A 72 -10.24 -7.36 -0.17
CA CYS A 72 -10.07 -8.07 1.10
C CYS A 72 -8.60 -8.31 1.47
N LEU A 73 -7.77 -8.74 0.51
CA LEU A 73 -6.35 -8.99 0.74
C LEU A 73 -5.60 -7.68 1.01
N HIS A 74 -5.79 -6.66 0.17
CA HIS A 74 -5.15 -5.35 0.31
C HIS A 74 -5.53 -4.69 1.63
N PHE A 75 -6.82 -4.72 2.01
CA PHE A 75 -7.28 -4.17 3.29
C PHE A 75 -6.58 -4.86 4.46
N THR A 76 -6.49 -6.20 4.41
CA THR A 76 -5.86 -6.99 5.47
C THR A 76 -4.38 -6.67 5.60
N ILE A 77 -3.66 -6.56 4.47
CA ILE A 77 -2.23 -6.21 4.45
C ILE A 77 -2.03 -4.80 5.03
N ASP A 78 -2.79 -3.82 4.53
CA ASP A 78 -2.68 -2.43 4.97
C ASP A 78 -3.01 -2.25 6.45
N TRP A 79 -4.08 -2.91 6.91
CA TRP A 79 -4.47 -2.89 8.30
C TRP A 79 -3.36 -3.47 9.19
N SER A 80 -2.83 -4.63 8.79
CA SER A 80 -1.75 -5.31 9.51
C SER A 80 -0.48 -4.46 9.54
N ARG A 81 -0.15 -3.78 8.43
CA ARG A 81 0.96 -2.83 8.36
C ARG A 81 0.81 -1.72 9.39
N VAL A 82 -0.35 -1.07 9.48
CA VAL A 82 -0.57 0.03 10.44
C VAL A 82 -0.42 -0.46 11.88
N LEU A 83 -0.89 -1.67 12.19
CA LEU A 83 -0.69 -2.27 13.51
C LEU A 83 0.79 -2.57 13.78
N LEU A 84 1.51 -3.09 12.78
CA LEU A 84 2.94 -3.40 12.89
C LEU A 84 3.78 -2.13 13.05
N GLU A 85 3.50 -1.08 12.26
CA GLU A 85 4.15 0.23 12.37
C GLU A 85 4.06 0.80 13.78
N ARG A 86 2.87 0.77 14.40
CA ARG A 86 2.66 1.25 15.78
C ARG A 86 3.37 0.42 16.84
N ARG A 87 3.60 -0.87 16.58
CA ARG A 87 4.37 -1.73 17.50
C ARG A 87 5.87 -1.52 17.39
N LEU A 88 6.36 -1.17 16.20
CA LEU A 88 7.80 -1.08 15.92
C LEU A 88 8.35 0.34 16.04
N ILE A 89 7.52 1.36 15.85
CA ILE A 89 7.90 2.78 15.84
C ILE A 89 7.05 3.50 16.88
N LYS A 90 7.69 4.31 17.73
CA LYS A 90 6.96 5.09 18.75
C LYS A 90 5.98 6.04 18.07
N PRO A 91 4.72 6.16 18.54
CA PRO A 91 3.73 7.03 17.93
C PRO A 91 4.20 8.48 17.76
N ASP A 92 4.85 9.04 18.79
CA ASP A 92 5.33 10.42 18.80
C ASP A 92 6.52 10.67 17.87
N ASP A 93 7.25 9.61 17.48
CA ASP A 93 8.35 9.70 16.53
C ASP A 93 7.93 9.33 15.10
N PHE A 94 6.65 8.99 14.86
CA PHE A 94 6.25 8.49 13.55
C PHE A 94 6.20 9.62 12.51
N LEU A 95 7.01 9.49 11.47
CA LEU A 95 7.07 10.46 10.38
C LEU A 95 6.59 9.83 9.06
N ILE A 96 5.66 10.50 8.38
CA ILE A 96 5.27 10.12 7.02
C ILE A 96 6.36 10.60 6.05
N LEU A 97 7.12 9.65 5.54
CA LEU A 97 8.25 9.93 4.67
C LEU A 97 7.81 10.18 3.22
N GLU A 98 8.25 11.31 2.68
CA GLU A 98 8.18 11.59 1.25
C GLU A 98 9.29 10.83 0.50
N ARG A 99 8.96 10.18 -0.62
CA ARG A 99 9.94 9.40 -1.42
C ARG A 99 11.22 10.20 -1.73
N LYS A 100 11.08 11.48 -2.12
CA LYS A 100 12.23 12.37 -2.42
C LYS A 100 13.16 12.59 -1.21
N LYS A 101 12.61 12.68 0.00
CA LYS A 101 13.39 12.88 1.24
C LYS A 101 14.13 11.60 1.65
N VAL A 102 13.52 10.44 1.43
CA VAL A 102 14.18 9.14 1.62
C VAL A 102 15.37 8.99 0.68
N VAL A 103 15.19 9.32 -0.60
CA VAL A 103 16.29 9.31 -1.59
C VAL A 103 17.37 10.33 -1.21
N GLY A 104 16.97 11.55 -0.79
CA GLY A 104 17.89 12.55 -0.26
C GLY A 104 18.74 12.02 0.90
N TRP A 105 18.14 11.31 1.85
CA TRP A 105 18.85 10.71 2.97
C TRP A 105 19.83 9.62 2.54
N LEU A 106 19.44 8.73 1.61
CA LEU A 106 20.32 7.70 1.05
C LEU A 106 21.55 8.32 0.36
N LEU A 107 21.37 9.46 -0.32
CA LEU A 107 22.43 10.22 -0.96
C LEU A 107 23.21 11.14 0.01
N ARG A 108 22.93 11.09 1.32
CA ARG A 108 23.49 11.96 2.37
C ARG A 108 23.26 13.47 2.13
N LYS A 109 22.16 13.81 1.47
CA LYS A 109 21.74 15.19 1.16
C LYS A 109 20.59 15.70 2.02
N GLU A 110 19.92 14.82 2.77
CA GLU A 110 18.80 15.18 3.65
C GLU A 110 19.28 15.45 5.08
N SER A 111 18.75 16.51 5.69
CA SER A 111 18.94 16.86 7.10
C SER A 111 17.58 17.07 7.80
N GLY A 112 17.58 17.28 9.12
CA GLY A 112 16.36 17.53 9.89
C GLY A 112 15.60 16.26 10.30
N GLU A 113 14.27 16.37 10.39
CA GLU A 113 13.40 15.33 10.96
C GLU A 113 13.47 14.00 10.20
N THR A 114 13.49 14.02 8.86
CA THR A 114 13.63 12.81 8.06
C THR A 114 14.93 12.09 8.37
N ALA A 115 16.05 12.82 8.42
CA ALA A 115 17.34 12.23 8.70
C ALA A 115 17.40 11.65 10.13
N HIS A 116 16.82 12.36 11.11
CA HIS A 116 16.70 11.87 12.48
C HIS A 116 15.89 10.56 12.55
N PHE A 117 14.71 10.55 11.92
CA PHE A 117 13.84 9.38 11.85
C PHE A 117 14.56 8.19 11.22
N MET A 118 15.18 8.40 10.05
CA MET A 118 15.85 7.34 9.30
C MET A 118 17.04 6.79 10.07
N ASN A 119 17.87 7.63 10.68
CA ASN A 119 19.00 7.16 11.49
C ASN A 119 18.56 6.30 12.68
N LYS A 120 17.39 6.58 13.27
CA LYS A 120 16.85 5.86 14.42
C LYS A 120 16.10 4.58 14.03
N TYR A 121 15.31 4.63 12.96
CA TYR A 121 14.31 3.60 12.64
C TYR A 121 14.52 2.90 11.30
N PHE A 122 15.55 3.21 10.51
CA PHE A 122 15.73 2.70 9.14
C PHE A 122 15.52 1.20 9.02
N LYS A 123 16.15 0.38 9.88
CA LYS A 123 15.99 -1.08 9.82
C LYS A 123 14.54 -1.53 10.00
N ARG A 124 13.82 -0.96 10.97
CA ARG A 124 12.42 -1.31 11.25
C ARG A 124 11.51 -0.84 10.12
N TRP A 125 11.72 0.39 9.68
CA TRP A 125 11.01 0.96 8.54
C TRP A 125 11.23 0.13 7.27
N PHE A 126 12.47 -0.26 6.97
CA PHE A 126 12.81 -1.07 5.80
C PHE A 126 12.14 -2.44 5.85
N VAL A 127 12.18 -3.13 7.00
CA VAL A 127 11.51 -4.44 7.17
C VAL A 127 10.01 -4.33 6.94
N VAL A 128 9.35 -3.31 7.52
CA VAL A 128 7.90 -3.11 7.32
C VAL A 128 7.57 -2.88 5.85
N ASN A 129 8.32 -2.03 5.15
CA ASN A 129 8.07 -1.76 3.73
C ASN A 129 8.39 -2.98 2.85
N ALA A 130 9.46 -3.73 3.14
CA ALA A 130 9.79 -4.94 2.40
C ALA A 130 8.70 -6.01 2.55
N LEU A 131 8.21 -6.23 3.77
CA LEU A 131 7.11 -7.16 4.04
C LEU A 131 5.83 -6.70 3.35
N ASP A 132 5.48 -5.42 3.48
CA ASP A 132 4.31 -4.82 2.83
C ASP A 132 4.30 -5.05 1.32
N GLN A 133 5.39 -4.69 0.62
CA GLN A 133 5.49 -4.84 -0.83
C GLN A 133 5.48 -6.31 -1.25
N THR A 134 6.13 -7.19 -0.47
CA THR A 134 6.12 -8.63 -0.74
C THR A 134 4.72 -9.21 -0.62
N LEU A 135 3.96 -8.82 0.41
CA LEU A 135 2.60 -9.28 0.61
C LEU A 135 1.64 -8.81 -0.49
N HIS A 136 1.78 -7.57 -0.97
CA HIS A 136 1.00 -7.08 -2.11
C HIS A 136 1.29 -7.86 -3.38
N LEU A 137 2.58 -8.18 -3.65
CA LEU A 137 2.94 -9.02 -4.80
C LEU A 137 2.35 -10.43 -4.68
N ILE A 138 2.45 -11.05 -3.50
CA ILE A 138 1.84 -12.37 -3.24
C ILE A 138 0.31 -12.32 -3.43
N ALA A 139 -0.36 -11.27 -2.94
CA ALA A 139 -1.80 -11.10 -3.11
C ALA A 139 -2.21 -11.00 -4.59
N ILE A 140 -1.43 -10.28 -5.41
CA ILE A 140 -1.63 -10.22 -6.85
C ILE A 140 -1.50 -11.61 -7.49
N LEU A 141 -0.47 -12.37 -7.11
CA LEU A 141 -0.23 -13.71 -7.65
C LEU A 141 -1.33 -14.70 -7.25
N ILE A 142 -1.77 -14.67 -5.98
CA ILE A 142 -2.87 -15.51 -5.48
C ILE A 142 -4.17 -15.17 -6.22
N CYS A 143 -4.50 -13.89 -6.36
CA CYS A 143 -5.68 -13.46 -7.10
C CYS A 143 -5.61 -13.91 -8.56
N ALA A 144 -4.47 -13.70 -9.23
CA ALA A 144 -4.29 -14.12 -10.61
C ALA A 144 -4.47 -15.63 -10.80
N TRP A 145 -3.95 -16.43 -9.87
CA TRP A 145 -4.11 -17.88 -9.87
C TRP A 145 -5.58 -18.30 -9.69
N LEU A 146 -6.28 -17.76 -8.68
CA LEU A 146 -7.68 -18.05 -8.39
C LEU A 146 -8.64 -17.63 -9.52
N ILE A 147 -8.34 -16.52 -10.20
CA ILE A 147 -9.18 -16.02 -11.29
C ILE A 147 -9.00 -16.84 -12.56
N GLN A 148 -7.81 -17.38 -12.79
CA GLN A 148 -7.53 -18.21 -13.96
C GLN A 148 -8.05 -19.64 -13.84
N SER A 149 -8.08 -20.21 -12.63
CA SER A 149 -8.67 -21.53 -12.37
C SER A 149 -10.18 -21.52 -12.55
#